data_AF-A0A8S0G019-F1
#
_entry.id   AF-A0A8S0G019-F1
#
_cell.length_a   1.000
_cell.length_b   1.000
_cell.length_c   1.000
_cell.angle_alpha   90.00
_cell.angle_beta   90.00
_cell.angle_gamma   90.00
#
_symmetry.space_group_name_H-M   'P 1'
#
loop_
_entity.id
_entity.type
_entity.pdbx_description
1 polymer ?
#
loop_
_entity_poly.entity_id
_entity_poly.type
_entity_poly.pdbx_seq_one_letter_code
_entity_poly.pdbx_strand_id
1 'polypeptide(L)'
;MISNSMAIDDQGHEVYGEVNIDQLTAPIQELLLTPNVPATREAVHAISEADLIIIGPGSFYTSLMPILLLKEIAQALRRTPAPMVYIGNLGRELSLPAANLKLESKLAIMEQYVGKKVIDAVIVGPKVDVSAVKERIVIQEVLEASDIPYRHDRQLLHSALEKALQALG
;
A
#
# COMPACT_ATOMS: atom_id res chain seq x y z
N MET A 1 1.44 -23.41 7.08
CA MET A 1 2.80 -22.86 7.17
C MET A 1 2.70 -21.35 7.20
N ILE A 2 3.55 -20.67 7.96
CA ILE A 2 3.64 -19.21 7.94
C ILE A 2 4.74 -18.80 6.95
N SER A 3 4.50 -17.77 6.16
CA SER A 3 5.51 -17.17 5.29
C SER A 3 6.19 -16.01 6.00
N ASN A 4 7.47 -15.79 5.70
CA ASN A 4 8.21 -14.62 6.13
C ASN A 4 8.56 -13.74 4.92
N SER A 5 8.64 -12.43 5.14
CA SER A 5 9.16 -11.49 4.16
C SER A 5 10.68 -11.68 3.98
N MET A 6 11.13 -11.62 2.73
CA MET A 6 12.54 -11.63 2.34
C MET A 6 12.77 -10.50 1.34
N ALA A 7 13.88 -9.77 1.47
CA ALA A 7 14.29 -8.77 0.51
C ALA A 7 15.66 -9.15 -0.10
N ILE A 8 15.90 -8.74 -1.33
CA ILE A 8 17.23 -8.68 -1.93
C ILE A 8 17.67 -7.21 -1.89
N ASP A 9 18.78 -6.92 -1.24
CA ASP A 9 19.34 -5.57 -1.17
C ASP A 9 20.02 -5.13 -2.48
N ASP A 10 20.54 -3.91 -2.53
CA ASP A 10 21.19 -3.37 -3.73
C ASP A 10 22.54 -4.04 -4.09
N GLN A 11 23.07 -4.90 -3.21
CA GLN A 11 24.26 -5.73 -3.43
C GLN A 11 23.93 -7.18 -3.75
N GLY A 12 22.65 -7.56 -3.78
CA GLY A 12 22.22 -8.93 -4.02
C GLY A 12 22.21 -9.83 -2.78
N HIS A 13 22.35 -9.29 -1.57
CA HIS A 13 22.24 -10.08 -0.35
C HIS A 13 20.79 -10.32 0.05
N GLU A 14 20.51 -11.51 0.56
CA GLU A 14 19.20 -11.88 1.10
C GLU A 14 19.02 -11.39 2.55
N VAL A 15 17.93 -10.68 2.79
CA VAL A 15 17.58 -10.10 4.10
C VAL A 15 16.24 -10.66 4.53
N TYR A 16 16.22 -11.38 5.65
CA TYR A 16 15.04 -12.11 6.12
C TYR A 16 14.36 -11.41 7.29
N GLY A 17 13.02 -11.38 7.24
CA GLY A 17 12.17 -10.91 8.33
C GLY A 17 11.89 -9.41 8.28
N GLU A 18 10.67 -9.04 8.64
CA GLU A 18 10.16 -7.66 8.58
C GLU A 18 11.05 -6.66 9.33
N VAL A 19 11.49 -7.03 10.54
CA VAL A 19 12.35 -6.17 11.38
C VAL A 19 13.67 -5.83 10.70
N ASN A 20 14.29 -6.78 10.00
CA ASN A 20 15.56 -6.54 9.32
C ASN A 20 15.35 -5.74 8.03
N ILE A 21 14.26 -6.00 7.31
CA ILE A 21 13.87 -5.26 6.10
C ILE A 21 13.59 -3.79 6.44
N ASP A 22 12.91 -3.51 7.56
CA ASP A 22 12.67 -2.14 8.03
C ASP A 22 13.95 -1.40 8.44
N GLN A 23 15.01 -2.12 8.80
CA GLN A 23 16.31 -1.53 9.16
C GLN A 23 17.24 -1.30 7.97
N LEU A 24 16.84 -1.72 6.77
CA LEU A 24 17.65 -1.46 5.58
C LEU A 24 17.82 0.04 5.35
N THR A 25 19.03 0.43 5.01
CA THR A 25 19.38 1.80 4.62
C THR A 25 19.53 1.96 3.12
N ALA A 26 19.85 0.86 2.42
CA ALA A 26 20.00 0.78 0.98
C ALA A 26 18.68 0.38 0.28
N PRO A 27 18.46 0.82 -0.97
CA PRO A 27 17.28 0.44 -1.74
C PRO A 27 17.06 -1.08 -1.82
N ILE A 28 15.80 -1.50 -1.83
CA ILE A 28 15.42 -2.90 -2.04
C ILE A 28 15.36 -3.17 -3.54
N GLN A 29 16.11 -4.16 -4.01
CA GLN A 29 16.06 -4.62 -5.40
C GLN A 29 14.81 -5.47 -5.65
N GLU A 30 14.51 -6.40 -4.74
CA GLU A 30 13.38 -7.31 -4.86
C GLU A 30 12.79 -7.65 -3.49
N LEU A 31 11.46 -7.83 -3.42
CA LEU A 31 10.76 -8.26 -2.20
C LEU A 31 9.96 -9.55 -2.50
N LEU A 32 10.09 -10.54 -1.62
CA LEU A 32 9.64 -11.91 -1.82
C LEU A 32 9.04 -12.47 -0.52
N LEU A 33 8.28 -13.56 -0.66
CA LEU A 33 7.76 -14.37 0.44
C LEU A 33 8.45 -15.73 0.46
N THR A 34 8.93 -16.15 1.64
CA THR A 34 9.60 -17.43 1.83
C THR A 34 9.11 -18.15 3.09
N PRO A 35 8.62 -19.42 2.98
CA PRO A 35 8.28 -20.10 1.73
C PRO A 35 7.09 -19.41 1.04
N ASN A 36 6.93 -19.63 -0.27
CA ASN A 36 5.71 -19.19 -0.96
C ASN A 36 4.50 -19.95 -0.39
N VAL A 37 3.49 -19.21 0.06
CA VAL A 37 2.24 -19.74 0.61
C VAL A 37 1.07 -19.23 -0.21
N PRO A 38 0.04 -20.06 -0.45
CA PRO A 38 -1.17 -19.59 -1.12
C PRO A 38 -1.96 -18.65 -0.20
N ALA A 39 -2.66 -17.69 -0.79
CA ALA A 39 -3.66 -16.93 -0.05
C ALA A 39 -4.81 -17.82 0.43
N THR A 40 -5.50 -17.39 1.49
CA THR A 40 -6.73 -18.06 1.94
C THR A 40 -7.85 -17.85 0.92
N ARG A 41 -8.73 -18.84 0.78
CA ARG A 41 -9.86 -18.75 -0.16
C ARG A 41 -10.82 -17.63 0.23
N GLU A 42 -10.99 -17.43 1.53
CA GLU A 42 -11.82 -16.39 2.13
C GLU A 42 -11.32 -14.99 1.75
N ALA A 43 -10.00 -14.75 1.75
CA ALA A 43 -9.43 -13.47 1.34
C ALA A 43 -9.63 -13.20 -0.16
N VAL A 44 -9.41 -14.22 -1.00
CA VAL A 44 -9.64 -14.12 -2.45
C VAL A 44 -11.11 -13.86 -2.76
N HIS A 45 -12.02 -14.55 -2.06
CA HIS A 45 -13.45 -14.35 -2.21
C HIS A 45 -13.89 -12.96 -1.73
N ALA A 46 -13.38 -12.48 -0.61
CA ALA A 46 -13.68 -11.14 -0.10
C ALA A 46 -13.28 -10.03 -1.10
N ILE A 47 -12.17 -10.19 -1.83
CA ILE A 47 -11.76 -9.25 -2.88
C ILE A 47 -12.72 -9.28 -4.08
N SER A 48 -13.29 -10.44 -4.40
CA SER A 48 -14.25 -10.61 -5.49
C SER A 48 -15.59 -9.96 -5.20
N GLU A 49 -16.03 -10.00 -3.94
CA GLU A 49 -17.34 -9.47 -3.49
C GLU A 49 -17.25 -8.04 -2.95
N ALA A 50 -16.06 -7.43 -2.93
CA ALA A 50 -15.87 -6.11 -2.37
C ALA A 50 -16.59 -5.05 -3.21
N ASP A 51 -17.34 -4.15 -2.55
CA ASP A 51 -17.82 -2.92 -3.16
C ASP A 51 -16.71 -1.84 -3.24
N LEU A 52 -15.70 -1.95 -2.38
CA LEU A 52 -14.58 -1.04 -2.26
C LEU A 52 -13.39 -1.77 -1.66
N ILE A 53 -12.18 -1.52 -2.19
CA ILE A 53 -10.93 -2.03 -1.63
C ILE A 53 -10.11 -0.85 -1.12
N ILE A 54 -9.74 -0.90 0.17
CA ILE A 54 -8.89 0.11 0.79
C ILE A 54 -7.49 -0.50 1.00
N ILE A 55 -6.45 0.18 0.52
CA ILE A 55 -5.07 -0.20 0.78
C ILE A 55 -4.43 0.82 1.72
N GLY A 56 -3.97 0.31 2.87
CA GLY A 56 -3.32 1.11 3.89
C GLY A 56 -4.30 1.81 4.84
N PRO A 57 -3.78 2.68 5.71
CA PRO A 57 -2.35 3.02 5.87
C PRO A 57 -1.53 1.85 6.45
N GLY A 58 -0.21 1.89 6.32
CA GLY A 58 0.70 0.87 6.86
C GLY A 58 2.11 0.97 6.30
N SER A 59 3.08 0.33 6.96
CA SER A 59 4.47 0.30 6.50
C SER A 59 4.55 -0.29 5.09
N PHE A 60 5.22 0.39 4.17
CA PHE A 60 5.13 0.07 2.76
C PHE A 60 5.65 -1.34 2.45
N TYR A 61 6.90 -1.62 2.80
CA TYR A 61 7.54 -2.91 2.48
C TYR A 61 7.16 -4.05 3.43
N THR A 62 6.74 -3.75 4.66
CA THR A 62 6.53 -4.76 5.71
C THR A 62 5.07 -4.97 6.09
N SER A 63 4.15 -4.11 5.65
CA SER A 63 2.70 -4.31 5.87
C SER A 63 1.90 -4.36 4.58
N LEU A 64 2.19 -3.48 3.61
CA LEU A 64 1.38 -3.39 2.38
C LEU A 64 1.88 -4.33 1.29
N MET A 65 3.16 -4.24 0.94
CA MET A 65 3.74 -5.06 -0.13
C MET A 65 3.61 -6.58 0.10
N PRO A 66 3.80 -7.13 1.32
CA PRO A 66 3.70 -8.58 1.53
C PRO A 66 2.34 -9.18 1.12
N ILE A 67 1.26 -8.41 1.26
CA ILE A 67 -0.09 -8.82 0.83
C ILE A 67 -0.15 -8.99 -0.69
N LEU A 68 0.51 -8.09 -1.43
CA LEU A 68 0.56 -8.09 -2.90
C LEU A 68 1.51 -9.14 -3.48
N LEU A 69 2.43 -9.68 -2.67
CA LEU A 69 3.32 -10.77 -3.07
C LEU A 69 2.59 -12.13 -3.17
N LEU A 70 1.43 -12.26 -2.51
CA LEU A 70 0.59 -13.43 -2.66
C LEU A 70 -0.06 -13.42 -4.05
N LYS A 71 0.33 -14.38 -4.89
CA LYS A 71 -0.07 -14.45 -6.29
C LYS A 71 -1.59 -14.43 -6.47
N GLU A 72 -2.33 -15.13 -5.62
CA GLU A 72 -3.80 -15.19 -5.68
C GLU A 72 -4.44 -13.84 -5.31
N ILE A 73 -3.87 -13.10 -4.36
CA ILE A 73 -4.33 -11.75 -4.00
C ILE A 73 -4.10 -10.78 -5.15
N ALA A 74 -2.87 -10.75 -5.71
CA ALA A 74 -2.56 -9.91 -6.86
C ALA A 74 -3.48 -10.21 -8.06
N GLN A 75 -3.79 -11.50 -8.31
CA GLN A 75 -4.73 -11.89 -9.36
C GLN A 75 -6.18 -11.47 -9.07
N ALA A 76 -6.63 -11.58 -7.82
CA ALA A 76 -7.97 -11.15 -7.42
C ALA A 76 -8.11 -9.63 -7.59
N LEU A 77 -7.13 -8.85 -7.10
CA LEU A 77 -7.08 -7.39 -7.24
C LEU A 77 -7.04 -6.95 -8.70
N ARG A 78 -6.40 -7.72 -9.59
CA ARG A 78 -6.36 -7.42 -11.03
C ARG A 78 -7.72 -7.58 -11.71
N ARG A 79 -8.55 -8.51 -11.21
CA ARG A 79 -9.80 -8.96 -11.85
C ARG A 79 -11.05 -8.33 -11.26
N THR A 80 -11.00 -7.95 -9.99
CA THR A 80 -12.15 -7.34 -9.29
C THR A 80 -12.59 -6.06 -10.00
N PRO A 81 -13.90 -5.80 -10.12
CA PRO A 81 -14.42 -4.52 -10.59
C PRO A 81 -14.45 -3.46 -9.48
N ALA A 82 -14.20 -3.85 -8.23
CA ALA A 82 -14.24 -2.96 -7.09
C ALA A 82 -13.24 -1.80 -7.24
N PRO A 83 -13.65 -0.55 -7.04
CA PRO A 83 -12.72 0.56 -7.00
C PRO A 83 -11.74 0.40 -5.83
N MET A 84 -10.53 0.92 -6.01
CA MET A 84 -9.45 0.78 -5.05
C MET A 84 -8.91 2.14 -4.60
N VAL A 85 -8.84 2.32 -3.29
CA VAL A 85 -8.40 3.57 -2.66
C VAL A 85 -7.16 3.33 -1.83
N TYR A 86 -6.06 4.00 -2.16
CA TYR A 86 -4.84 4.01 -1.36
C TYR A 86 -4.89 5.12 -0.30
N ILE A 87 -4.61 4.79 0.95
CA ILE A 87 -4.50 5.74 2.06
C ILE A 87 -3.03 5.85 2.46
N GLY A 88 -2.47 7.06 2.32
CA GLY A 88 -1.07 7.33 2.67
C GLY A 88 -0.83 7.39 4.17
N ASN A 89 0.41 7.08 4.57
CA ASN A 89 0.86 7.26 5.95
C ASN A 89 0.93 8.75 6.32
N LEU A 90 0.51 9.10 7.54
CA LEU A 90 0.71 10.45 8.12
C LEU A 90 2.04 10.56 8.86
N GLY A 91 2.43 9.47 9.52
CA GLY A 91 3.71 9.35 10.20
C GLY A 91 4.86 9.09 9.22
N ARG A 92 6.08 9.23 9.74
CA ARG A 92 7.28 8.81 9.00
C ARG A 92 7.28 7.31 8.75
N GLU A 93 7.77 6.94 7.58
CA GLU A 93 8.13 5.56 7.26
C GLU A 93 9.42 5.20 8.03
N LEU A 94 9.46 4.01 8.65
CA LEU A 94 10.63 3.55 9.40
C LEU A 94 11.73 3.03 8.47
N SER A 95 11.34 2.30 7.43
CA SER A 95 12.23 1.87 6.36
C SER A 95 12.71 3.09 5.56
N LEU A 96 14.01 3.39 5.63
CA LEU A 96 14.61 4.51 4.89
C LEU A 96 14.41 4.38 3.37
N PRO A 97 14.55 3.19 2.75
CA PRO A 97 14.19 2.97 1.35
C PRO A 97 12.76 3.36 1.02
N ALA A 98 11.79 2.99 1.86
CA ALA A 98 10.38 3.35 1.63
C ALA A 98 10.09 4.83 1.93
N ALA A 99 10.82 5.46 2.87
CA ALA A 99 10.72 6.88 3.17
C ALA A 99 11.16 7.76 1.99
N ASN A 100 12.15 7.29 1.23
CA ASN A 100 12.69 7.99 0.06
C ASN A 100 11.82 7.82 -1.21
N LEU A 101 10.83 6.94 -1.19
CA LEU A 101 9.90 6.79 -2.30
C LEU A 101 8.86 7.91 -2.30
N LYS A 102 8.73 8.57 -3.44
CA LYS A 102 7.60 9.44 -3.73
C LYS A 102 6.30 8.65 -3.87
N LEU A 103 5.17 9.34 -3.75
CA LEU A 103 3.84 8.73 -3.79
C LEU A 103 3.62 7.96 -5.11
N GLU A 104 3.91 8.56 -6.25
CA GLU A 104 3.75 7.95 -7.56
C GLU A 104 4.59 6.67 -7.71
N SER A 105 5.79 6.64 -7.13
CA SER A 105 6.66 5.46 -7.14
C SER A 105 6.07 4.34 -6.29
N LYS A 106 5.51 4.66 -5.12
CA LYS A 106 4.82 3.67 -4.27
C LYS A 106 3.65 3.03 -5.01
N LEU A 107 2.80 3.85 -5.63
CA LEU A 107 1.66 3.37 -6.43
C LEU A 107 2.14 2.49 -7.60
N ALA A 108 3.16 2.94 -8.35
CA ALA A 108 3.70 2.21 -9.49
C ALA A 108 4.27 0.84 -9.08
N ILE A 109 4.99 0.77 -7.96
CA ILE A 109 5.51 -0.49 -7.43
C ILE A 109 4.36 -1.43 -7.10
N MET A 110 3.35 -0.98 -6.35
CA MET A 110 2.20 -1.83 -6.00
C MET A 110 1.49 -2.37 -7.24
N GLU A 111 1.26 -1.52 -8.23
CA GLU A 111 0.60 -1.88 -9.48
C GLU A 111 1.45 -2.77 -10.39
N GLN A 112 2.77 -2.69 -10.29
CA GLN A 112 3.68 -3.63 -10.97
C GLN A 112 3.49 -5.05 -10.41
N TYR A 113 3.39 -5.21 -9.08
CA TYR A 113 3.12 -6.52 -8.47
C TYR A 113 1.70 -7.01 -8.78
N VAL A 114 0.72 -6.11 -8.80
CA VAL A 114 -0.64 -6.45 -9.27
C VAL A 114 -0.66 -6.73 -10.78
N GLY A 115 0.28 -6.20 -11.57
CA GLY A 115 0.37 -6.36 -13.02
C GLY A 115 -0.68 -5.56 -13.83
N LYS A 116 -1.26 -4.51 -13.24
CA LYS A 116 -2.25 -3.62 -13.85
C LYS A 116 -2.34 -2.32 -13.02
N LYS A 117 -2.64 -1.19 -13.68
CA LYS A 117 -3.09 0.02 -12.96
C LYS A 117 -4.46 -0.24 -12.32
N VAL A 118 -4.51 -0.30 -10.99
CA VAL A 118 -5.71 -0.68 -10.24
C VAL A 118 -6.12 0.32 -9.15
N ILE A 119 -5.27 1.29 -8.79
CA ILE A 119 -5.57 2.22 -7.69
C ILE A 119 -6.33 3.45 -8.19
N ASP A 120 -7.64 3.50 -8.05
CA ASP A 120 -8.47 4.56 -8.66
C ASP A 120 -8.40 5.90 -7.91
N ALA A 121 -8.21 5.88 -6.59
CA ALA A 121 -8.09 7.09 -5.79
C ALA A 121 -6.97 7.01 -4.74
N VAL A 122 -6.48 8.18 -4.33
CA VAL A 122 -5.50 8.33 -3.25
C VAL A 122 -6.00 9.35 -2.22
N ILE A 123 -5.86 9.00 -0.95
CA ILE A 123 -6.15 9.86 0.21
C ILE A 123 -4.83 10.12 0.94
N VAL A 124 -4.42 11.38 1.03
CA VAL A 124 -3.13 11.77 1.60
C VAL A 124 -3.21 13.07 2.40
N GLY A 125 -2.24 13.25 3.30
CA GLY A 125 -2.10 14.49 4.08
C GLY A 125 -1.72 15.71 3.23
N PRO A 126 -1.86 16.93 3.79
CA PRO A 126 -1.71 18.18 3.03
C PRO A 126 -0.27 18.49 2.60
N LYS A 127 0.71 17.80 3.18
CA LYS A 127 2.15 17.99 2.90
C LYS A 127 2.70 17.02 1.85
N VAL A 128 1.88 16.08 1.37
CA VAL A 128 2.31 15.07 0.39
C VAL A 128 2.36 15.70 -1.00
N ASP A 129 3.46 15.52 -1.73
CA ASP A 129 3.53 15.95 -3.12
C ASP A 129 2.68 15.02 -4.00
N VAL A 130 1.66 15.60 -4.62
CA VAL A 130 0.72 14.91 -5.52
C VAL A 130 0.86 15.36 -6.98
N SER A 131 1.82 16.24 -7.29
CA SER A 131 1.97 16.83 -8.62
C SER A 131 2.26 15.80 -9.72
N ALA A 132 2.88 14.68 -9.37
CA ALA A 132 3.19 13.58 -10.28
C ALA A 132 2.08 12.52 -10.36
N VAL A 133 1.06 12.58 -9.50
CA VAL A 133 -0.08 11.64 -9.52
C VAL A 133 -1.04 12.07 -10.61
N LYS A 134 -1.21 11.22 -11.64
CA LYS A 134 -2.06 11.47 -12.81
C LYS A 134 -3.12 10.39 -12.93
N GLU A 135 -4.20 10.72 -13.62
CA GLU A 135 -5.25 9.76 -14.05
C GLU A 135 -5.99 9.07 -12.88
N ARG A 136 -6.01 9.69 -11.70
CA ARG A 136 -6.63 9.17 -10.48
C ARG A 136 -7.24 10.29 -9.66
N ILE A 137 -8.21 9.96 -8.82
CA ILE A 137 -8.80 10.91 -7.87
C ILE A 137 -7.80 11.16 -6.74
N VAL A 138 -7.59 12.42 -6.39
CA VAL A 138 -6.71 12.82 -5.29
C VAL A 138 -7.53 13.57 -4.25
N ILE A 139 -7.61 13.00 -3.05
CA ILE A 139 -8.17 13.67 -1.86
C ILE A 139 -6.99 14.05 -0.97
N GLN A 140 -6.71 15.35 -0.91
CA GLN A 140 -5.62 15.91 -0.11
C GLN A 140 -6.18 16.82 0.98
N GLU A 141 -6.24 16.31 2.22
CA GLU A 141 -6.90 16.98 3.34
C GLU A 141 -6.12 16.81 4.65
N VAL A 142 -6.49 17.58 5.67
CA VAL A 142 -6.03 17.32 7.04
C VAL A 142 -6.71 16.04 7.51
N LEU A 143 -5.91 15.06 7.88
CA LEU A 143 -6.37 13.72 8.29
C LEU A 143 -5.89 13.34 9.69
N GLU A 144 -5.01 14.14 10.29
CA GLU A 144 -4.40 13.87 11.58
C GLU A 144 -5.34 14.17 12.75
N ALA A 145 -5.31 13.32 13.77
CA ALA A 145 -5.99 13.57 15.03
C ALA A 145 -5.30 14.72 15.78
N SER A 146 -6.09 15.54 16.48
CA SER A 146 -5.59 16.73 17.18
C SER A 146 -4.65 16.39 18.35
N ASP A 147 -4.75 15.18 18.91
CA ASP A 147 -3.95 14.68 20.01
C ASP A 147 -2.71 13.90 19.55
N ILE A 148 -2.79 13.22 18.40
CA ILE A 148 -1.72 12.35 17.89
C ILE A 148 -1.53 12.61 16.37
N PRO A 149 -0.53 13.43 15.98
CA PRO A 149 -0.38 13.88 14.59
C PRO A 149 -0.12 12.77 13.56
N TYR A 150 0.48 11.65 13.97
CA TYR A 150 0.76 10.52 13.08
C TYR A 150 -0.38 9.50 13.00
N ARG A 151 -1.51 9.79 13.65
CA ARG A 151 -2.70 8.94 13.66
C ARG A 151 -3.80 9.59 12.85
N HIS A 152 -4.47 8.80 12.02
CA HIS A 152 -5.66 9.25 11.31
C HIS A 152 -6.80 9.51 12.30
N ASP A 153 -7.39 10.70 12.22
CA ASP A 153 -8.69 10.96 12.83
C ASP A 153 -9.77 10.17 12.07
N ARG A 154 -10.63 9.49 12.83
CA ARG A 154 -11.65 8.61 12.26
C ARG A 154 -12.68 9.38 11.44
N GLN A 155 -13.11 10.56 11.89
CA GLN A 155 -14.14 11.34 11.22
C GLN A 155 -13.58 12.02 9.97
N LEU A 156 -12.36 12.55 10.05
CA LEU A 156 -11.70 13.16 8.89
C LEU A 156 -11.43 12.13 7.80
N LEU A 157 -10.91 10.95 8.16
CA LEU A 157 -10.68 9.88 7.19
C LEU A 157 -11.98 9.34 6.57
N HIS A 158 -13.02 9.19 7.37
CA HIS A 158 -14.35 8.80 6.86
C HIS A 158 -14.88 9.82 5.84
N SER A 159 -14.80 11.11 6.16
CA SER A 159 -15.21 12.19 5.24
C SER A 159 -14.40 12.17 3.93
N ALA A 160 -13.09 11.92 4.02
CA ALA A 160 -12.23 11.79 2.84
C ALA A 160 -12.60 10.57 1.97
N LEU A 161 -12.95 9.43 2.60
CA LEU A 161 -13.41 8.23 1.90
C LEU A 161 -14.75 8.48 1.18
N GLU A 162 -15.71 9.13 1.83
CA GLU A 162 -16.99 9.51 1.21
C GLU A 162 -16.78 10.39 -0.02
N LYS A 163 -15.87 11.38 0.05
CA LYS A 163 -15.52 12.22 -1.11
C LYS A 163 -14.87 11.43 -2.23
N ALA A 164 -13.98 10.48 -1.89
CA ALA A 164 -13.38 9.60 -2.88
C ALA A 164 -14.44 8.74 -3.59
N LEU A 165 -15.37 8.15 -2.83
CA LEU A 165 -16.49 7.36 -3.37
C LEU A 165 -17.40 8.19 -4.28
N GLN A 166 -17.79 9.39 -3.85
CA GLN A 166 -18.61 10.30 -4.67
C GLN A 166 -17.92 10.69 -5.98
N ALA A 167 -16.59 10.80 -5.98
CA ALA A 167 -15.82 11.11 -7.18
C ALA A 167 -15.61 9.92 -8.12
N LEU A 168 -15.69 8.68 -7.60
CA LEU A 168 -15.57 7.44 -8.37
C LEU A 168 -16.82 7.12 -9.19
N GLY A 169 -17.99 7.64 -8.78
CA GLY A 169 -19.26 7.48 -9.48
C GLY A 169 -20.13 6.39 -8.88
#